data_AF-A0A9D8XBL6-F1
#
_entry.id   AF-A0A9D8XBL6-F1
#
_cell.length_a   1.000
_cell.length_b   1.000
_cell.length_c   1.000
_cell.angle_alpha   90.00
_cell.angle_beta   90.00
_cell.angle_gamma   90.00
#
_symmetry.space_group_name_H-M   'P 1'
#
loop_
_entity.id
_entity.type
_entity.pdbx_description
1 polymer ?
#
loop_
_entity_poly.entity_id
_entity_poly.type
_entity_poly.pdbx_seq_one_letter_code
_entity_poly.pdbx_strand_id
1 'polypeptide(L)'
;MKKKGFTLVELLVVIAIIGMLVGLLLPAVQQAREAARVLQCNNNLKQMGLASMNHESTVKTYPSGGWYYYWKGDPDLGFGYMQPGSWAYSMLPFLEQNALFQLGTDGNVNEVSNTQRAGTKARCQSPVNVFNCPSRRPAKLYYMRDYGKDCDAMTECVKGDYAASFGSNTNGFNNGANQSTNSNWSNSLACAKNRTWADPKANGVSFDYGAAKIGEIRDGTSNTYLIGEKYLVPAAYESAN
;
A
#
# COMPACT_ATOMS: atom_id res chain seq x y z
N MET A 1 59.80 -0.04 37.52
CA MET A 1 58.68 0.87 37.16
C MET A 1 57.48 0.54 38.04
N LYS A 2 57.09 1.41 38.97
CA LYS A 2 55.89 1.20 39.81
C LYS A 2 54.63 1.36 38.93
N LYS A 3 53.88 0.29 38.72
CA LYS A 3 52.53 0.37 38.14
C LYS A 3 51.64 1.07 39.17
N LYS A 4 51.09 2.24 38.83
CA LYS A 4 50.03 2.87 39.63
C LYS A 4 48.78 2.00 39.51
N GLY A 5 48.34 1.42 40.63
CA GLY A 5 47.11 0.64 40.69
C GLY A 5 45.90 1.57 40.69
N PHE A 6 44.89 1.24 39.90
CA PHE A 6 43.63 1.97 39.84
C PHE A 6 42.84 1.72 41.13
N THR A 7 42.35 2.77 41.78
CA THR A 7 41.56 2.63 43.00
C THR A 7 40.10 2.30 42.67
N LEU A 8 39.43 1.58 43.56
CA LEU A 8 38.01 1.22 43.39
C LEU A 8 37.13 2.47 43.25
N VAL A 9 37.50 3.55 43.93
CA VAL A 9 36.82 4.86 43.87
C VAL A 9 36.95 5.48 42.48
N GLU A 10 38.14 5.49 41.89
CA GLU A 10 38.34 6.03 40.53
C GLU A 10 37.50 5.27 39.49
N LEU A 11 37.36 3.95 39.62
CA LEU A 11 36.50 3.15 38.74
C LEU A 11 35.03 3.46 38.92
N LEU A 12 34.58 3.63 40.16
CA LEU A 12 33.19 3.93 40.47
C LEU A 12 32.79 5.30 39.91
N VAL A 13 33.63 6.32 40.05
CA VAL A 13 33.36 7.66 39.51
C VAL A 13 33.24 7.64 37.99
N VAL A 14 34.13 6.92 37.30
CA VAL A 14 34.07 6.81 35.83
C VAL A 14 32.79 6.13 35.36
N ILE A 15 32.40 5.03 36.00
CA ILE A 15 31.15 4.33 35.67
C ILE A 15 29.94 5.23 35.96
N ALA A 16 29.95 5.99 37.05
CA ALA A 16 28.87 6.92 37.38
C ALA A 16 28.71 8.03 36.33
N ILE A 17 29.82 8.61 35.85
CA ILE A 17 29.80 9.63 34.79
C ILE A 17 29.28 9.03 33.48
N ILE A 18 29.78 7.86 33.06
CA ILE A 18 29.29 7.17 31.85
C ILE A 18 27.79 6.86 31.97
N GLY A 19 27.34 6.37 33.13
CA GLY A 19 25.94 6.08 33.41
C GLY A 19 25.04 7.32 33.29
N MET A 20 25.48 8.47 33.82
CA MET A 20 24.76 9.73 33.69
C MET A 20 24.69 10.19 32.22
N LEU A 21 25.82 10.16 31.51
CA LEU A 21 25.88 10.54 30.10
C LEU A 21 24.96 9.66 29.23
N VAL A 22 25.02 8.34 29.39
CA VAL A 22 24.15 7.39 28.67
C VAL A 22 22.68 7.58 29.05
N GLY A 23 22.39 7.82 30.33
CA GLY A 23 21.04 8.06 30.83
C GLY A 23 20.38 9.28 30.19
N LEU A 24 21.15 10.33 29.91
CA LEU A 24 20.66 11.53 29.21
C LEU A 24 20.57 11.33 27.70
N LEU A 25 21.44 10.49 27.11
CA LEU A 25 21.47 10.23 25.67
C LEU A 25 20.35 9.29 25.20
N LEU A 26 19.92 8.33 26.01
CA LEU A 26 18.94 7.33 25.57
C LEU A 26 17.59 7.95 25.17
N PRO A 27 16.95 8.85 25.97
CA PRO A 27 15.71 9.50 25.56
C PRO A 27 15.88 10.35 24.30
N ALA A 28 17.00 11.05 24.17
CA ALA A 28 17.31 11.89 23.01
C ALA A 28 17.47 11.06 21.72
N VAL A 29 18.16 9.91 21.80
CA VAL A 29 18.33 9.01 20.66
C VAL A 29 16.99 8.43 20.19
N GLN A 30 16.08 8.09 21.11
CA GLN A 30 14.76 7.58 20.72
C GLN A 30 13.90 8.67 20.06
N GLN A 31 13.93 9.90 20.56
CA GLN A 31 13.25 11.03 19.93
C GLN A 31 13.78 11.29 18.52
N ALA A 32 15.11 11.26 18.34
CA ALA A 32 15.73 11.43 17.03
C ALA A 32 15.34 10.29 16.06
N ARG A 33 15.30 9.05 16.54
CA ARG A 33 14.86 7.89 15.73
C ARG A 33 13.41 8.02 15.29
N GLU A 34 12.52 8.43 16.18
CA GLU A 34 11.12 8.59 15.83
C GLU A 34 10.90 9.76 14.88
N ALA A 35 11.58 10.89 15.08
CA ALA A 35 11.57 12.00 14.14
C ALA A 35 12.01 11.56 12.73
N ALA A 36 13.06 10.74 12.63
CA ALA A 36 13.51 10.19 11.36
C ALA A 36 12.47 9.27 10.71
N ARG A 37 11.75 8.45 11.49
CA ARG A 37 10.66 7.59 10.98
C ARG A 37 9.47 8.40 10.47
N VAL A 38 9.07 9.45 11.19
CA VAL A 38 8.01 10.37 10.76
C VAL A 38 8.40 11.11 9.47
N LEU A 39 9.66 11.57 9.38
CA LEU A 39 10.19 12.15 8.14
C LEU A 39 10.14 11.17 6.98
N GLN A 40 10.44 9.89 7.22
CA GLN A 40 10.31 8.85 6.21
C GLN A 40 8.86 8.66 5.76
N CYS A 41 7.88 8.66 6.67
CA CYS A 41 6.46 8.55 6.28
C CYS A 41 6.01 9.73 5.41
N ASN A 42 6.43 10.95 5.76
CA ASN A 42 6.19 12.14 4.92
C ASN A 42 6.87 12.05 3.54
N ASN A 43 8.09 11.50 3.48
CA ASN A 43 8.78 11.29 2.20
C ASN A 43 8.09 10.22 1.34
N ASN A 44 7.55 9.17 1.95
CA ASN A 44 6.77 8.16 1.25
C ASN A 44 5.51 8.78 0.61
N LEU A 45 4.80 9.67 1.31
CA LEU A 45 3.68 10.44 0.74
C LEU A 45 4.11 11.27 -0.47
N LYS A 46 5.24 11.98 -0.38
CA LYS A 46 5.79 12.75 -1.51
C LYS A 46 6.12 11.85 -2.70
N GLN A 47 6.73 10.69 -2.46
CA GLN A 47 7.05 9.72 -3.51
C GLN A 47 5.79 9.19 -4.20
N MET A 48 4.74 8.84 -3.45
CA MET A 48 3.47 8.42 -4.05
C MET A 48 2.76 9.55 -4.80
N GLY A 49 2.84 10.79 -4.32
CA GLY A 49 2.33 11.96 -5.04
C GLY A 49 3.04 12.17 -6.38
N LEU A 50 4.38 12.11 -6.38
CA LEU A 50 5.18 12.18 -7.62
C LEU A 50 4.85 11.01 -8.57
N ALA A 51 4.78 9.78 -8.05
CA ALA A 51 4.41 8.61 -8.85
C ALA A 51 3.02 8.75 -9.47
N SER A 52 2.06 9.31 -8.74
CA SER A 52 0.71 9.58 -9.24
C SER A 52 0.68 10.63 -10.35
N MET A 53 1.49 11.70 -10.22
CA MET A 53 1.62 12.71 -11.27
C MET A 53 2.33 12.15 -12.51
N ASN A 54 3.33 11.29 -12.35
CA ASN A 54 3.99 10.60 -13.46
C ASN A 54 3.04 9.63 -14.16
N HIS A 55 2.21 8.92 -13.40
CA HIS A 55 1.12 8.10 -13.92
C HIS A 55 0.14 8.95 -14.74
N GLU A 56 -0.33 10.09 -14.20
CA GLU A 56 -1.23 11.00 -14.92
C GLU A 56 -0.60 11.53 -16.21
N SER A 57 0.65 11.96 -16.18
CA SER A 57 1.36 12.44 -17.37
C SER A 57 1.46 11.37 -18.48
N THR A 58 1.61 10.10 -18.09
CA THR A 58 1.84 8.97 -19.02
C THR A 58 0.52 8.34 -19.48
N VAL A 59 -0.39 8.07 -18.55
CA VAL A 59 -1.65 7.32 -18.74
C VAL A 59 -2.85 8.25 -18.97
N LYS A 60 -2.69 9.55 -18.71
CA LYS A 60 -3.72 10.62 -18.85
C LYS A 60 -4.86 10.56 -17.83
N THR A 61 -4.70 9.76 -16.78
CA THR A 61 -5.57 9.70 -15.61
C THR A 61 -4.72 9.49 -14.37
N TYR A 62 -5.21 9.90 -13.21
CA TYR A 62 -4.62 9.46 -11.94
C TYR A 62 -4.71 7.93 -11.78
N PRO A 63 -4.01 7.33 -10.80
CA PRO A 63 -4.11 5.90 -10.52
C PRO A 63 -5.54 5.49 -10.14
N SER A 64 -6.09 4.50 -10.86
CA SER A 64 -7.42 3.94 -10.62
C SER A 64 -7.59 3.44 -9.18
N GLY A 65 -8.79 3.54 -8.62
CA GLY A 65 -9.11 2.89 -7.34
C GLY A 65 -9.04 1.37 -7.43
N GLY A 66 -8.95 0.83 -8.66
CA GLY A 66 -9.09 -0.58 -8.97
C GLY A 66 -10.55 -0.97 -8.90
N TRP A 67 -10.80 -2.25 -8.80
CA TRP A 67 -12.14 -2.78 -8.58
C TRP A 67 -12.01 -4.25 -8.22
N TYR A 68 -13.08 -4.83 -7.67
CA TYR A 68 -13.15 -6.23 -7.23
C TYR A 68 -12.48 -6.51 -5.87
N TYR A 69 -12.72 -7.72 -5.35
CA TYR A 69 -12.17 -8.19 -4.07
C TYR A 69 -10.64 -8.14 -4.05
N TYR A 70 -10.09 -7.53 -2.99
CA TYR A 70 -8.65 -7.39 -2.71
C TYR A 70 -7.83 -6.58 -3.74
N TRP A 71 -8.45 -5.94 -4.75
CA TRP A 71 -7.79 -5.02 -5.69
C TRP A 71 -6.49 -5.57 -6.32
N LYS A 72 -6.53 -6.85 -6.71
CA LYS A 72 -5.40 -7.60 -7.28
C LYS A 72 -5.22 -7.23 -8.75
N GLY A 73 -4.14 -6.53 -9.07
CA GLY A 73 -3.85 -6.13 -10.45
C GLY A 73 -3.46 -7.28 -11.38
N ASP A 74 -3.68 -7.08 -12.66
CA ASP A 74 -3.29 -7.99 -13.74
C ASP A 74 -2.36 -7.25 -14.72
N PRO A 75 -1.10 -7.68 -14.89
CA PRO A 75 -0.16 -7.01 -15.78
C PRO A 75 -0.62 -6.92 -17.24
N ASP A 76 -1.45 -7.87 -17.70
CA ASP A 76 -1.84 -7.97 -19.10
C ASP A 76 -2.98 -7.00 -19.45
N LEU A 77 -3.59 -6.33 -18.47
CA LEU A 77 -4.69 -5.35 -18.65
C LEU A 77 -4.27 -3.88 -18.62
N GLY A 78 -2.98 -3.60 -18.39
CA GLY A 78 -2.44 -2.24 -18.41
C GLY A 78 -3.04 -1.35 -17.31
N PHE A 79 -3.45 -0.12 -17.65
CA PHE A 79 -3.96 0.87 -16.68
C PHE A 79 -5.39 1.33 -16.94
N GLY A 80 -6.08 0.71 -17.92
CA GLY A 80 -7.42 1.11 -18.31
C GLY A 80 -8.48 0.71 -17.28
N TYR A 81 -9.74 1.04 -17.57
CA TYR A 81 -10.88 0.68 -16.71
C TYR A 81 -11.00 -0.83 -16.44
N MET A 82 -10.40 -1.67 -17.29
CA MET A 82 -10.36 -3.12 -17.14
C MET A 82 -9.36 -3.61 -16.09
N GLN A 83 -8.48 -2.74 -15.59
CA GLN A 83 -7.46 -3.09 -14.61
C GLN A 83 -8.09 -3.23 -13.20
N PRO A 84 -8.16 -4.43 -12.61
CA PRO A 84 -8.66 -4.63 -11.25
C PRO A 84 -7.73 -4.08 -10.15
N GLY A 85 -6.46 -3.86 -10.46
CA GLY A 85 -5.46 -3.36 -9.52
C GLY A 85 -5.78 -1.96 -9.00
N SER A 86 -5.65 -1.75 -7.69
CA SER A 86 -5.83 -0.42 -7.08
C SER A 86 -4.72 0.57 -7.46
N TRP A 87 -4.84 1.79 -6.94
CA TRP A 87 -3.88 2.87 -7.08
C TRP A 87 -2.46 2.42 -6.69
N ALA A 88 -2.34 1.59 -5.65
CA ALA A 88 -1.07 1.03 -5.21
C ALA A 88 -0.43 0.12 -6.28
N TYR A 89 -1.23 -0.68 -6.99
CA TYR A 89 -0.74 -1.52 -8.10
C TYR A 89 -0.33 -0.66 -9.31
N SER A 90 -1.21 0.26 -9.71
CA SER A 90 -1.01 1.11 -10.90
C SER A 90 0.21 2.02 -10.76
N MET A 91 0.60 2.39 -9.53
CA MET A 91 1.80 3.19 -9.28
C MET A 91 3.11 2.40 -9.29
N LEU A 92 3.09 1.06 -9.24
CA LEU A 92 4.31 0.25 -9.10
C LEU A 92 5.40 0.61 -10.14
N PRO A 93 5.11 0.75 -11.45
CA PRO A 93 6.12 1.12 -12.43
C PRO A 93 6.71 2.52 -12.20
N PHE A 94 5.92 3.43 -11.63
CA PHE A 94 6.32 4.81 -11.32
C PHE A 94 7.02 4.94 -9.96
N LEU A 95 7.17 3.82 -9.23
CA LEU A 95 7.87 3.68 -7.96
C LEU A 95 9.09 2.75 -8.10
N GLU A 96 9.61 2.58 -9.32
CA GLU A 96 10.72 1.67 -9.63
C GLU A 96 10.42 0.20 -9.28
N GLN A 97 9.15 -0.19 -9.24
CA GLN A 97 8.68 -1.56 -8.95
C GLN A 97 8.13 -2.26 -10.21
N ASN A 98 8.73 -2.01 -11.38
CA ASN A 98 8.27 -2.60 -12.64
C ASN A 98 8.31 -4.14 -12.62
N ALA A 99 9.29 -4.74 -11.94
CA ALA A 99 9.36 -6.20 -11.78
C ALA A 99 8.12 -6.75 -11.03
N LEU A 100 7.66 -6.08 -9.97
CA LEU A 100 6.45 -6.48 -9.24
C LEU A 100 5.17 -6.24 -10.05
N PHE A 101 5.14 -5.17 -10.84
CA PHE A 101 4.02 -4.88 -11.74
C PHE A 101 3.81 -6.03 -12.73
N GLN A 102 4.89 -6.50 -13.37
CA GLN A 102 4.87 -7.54 -14.41
C GLN A 102 4.71 -8.98 -13.88
N LEU A 103 4.73 -9.21 -12.57
CA LEU A 103 4.56 -10.55 -12.01
C LEU A 103 3.23 -11.17 -12.44
N GLY A 104 3.34 -12.35 -13.04
CA GLY A 104 2.20 -13.15 -13.49
C GLY A 104 1.80 -12.93 -14.95
N THR A 105 2.51 -12.10 -15.71
CA THR A 105 2.20 -11.89 -17.14
C THR A 105 2.31 -13.19 -17.93
N ASP A 106 1.28 -13.45 -18.75
CA ASP A 106 1.27 -14.56 -19.71
C ASP A 106 0.51 -14.23 -21.00
N GLY A 107 -0.01 -13.00 -21.13
CA GLY A 107 -0.75 -12.51 -22.29
C GLY A 107 -2.21 -12.95 -22.33
N ASN A 108 -2.72 -13.66 -21.32
CA ASN A 108 -4.12 -14.08 -21.27
C ASN A 108 -4.99 -13.04 -20.55
N VAL A 109 -5.73 -12.25 -21.32
CA VAL A 109 -6.65 -11.22 -20.78
C VAL A 109 -8.08 -11.69 -20.58
N ASN A 110 -8.38 -12.93 -20.99
CA ASN A 110 -9.74 -13.48 -21.03
C ASN A 110 -10.03 -14.40 -19.85
N GLU A 111 -9.03 -15.13 -19.38
CA GLU A 111 -9.12 -16.11 -18.28
C GLU A 111 -7.90 -16.00 -17.37
N VAL A 112 -8.08 -16.12 -16.05
CA VAL A 112 -6.93 -16.09 -15.15
C VAL A 112 -6.25 -17.44 -15.10
N SER A 113 -4.97 -17.47 -15.48
CA SER A 113 -4.15 -18.67 -15.45
C SER A 113 -3.54 -18.95 -14.08
N ASN A 114 -2.92 -20.13 -13.95
CA ASN A 114 -2.09 -20.47 -12.80
C ASN A 114 -0.87 -19.54 -12.66
N THR A 115 -0.35 -19.01 -13.77
CA THR A 115 0.79 -18.08 -13.78
C THR A 115 0.39 -16.73 -13.19
N GLN A 116 -0.75 -16.18 -13.61
CA GLN A 116 -1.28 -14.92 -13.09
C GLN A 116 -1.65 -15.03 -11.60
N ARG A 117 -2.21 -16.18 -11.18
CA ARG A 117 -2.46 -16.49 -9.76
C ARG A 117 -1.18 -16.50 -8.93
N ALA A 118 -0.15 -17.22 -9.40
CA ALA A 118 1.14 -17.28 -8.73
C ALA A 118 1.82 -15.91 -8.64
N GLY A 119 1.79 -15.13 -9.72
CA GLY A 119 2.35 -13.77 -9.76
C GLY A 119 1.64 -12.82 -8.81
N THR A 120 0.30 -12.88 -8.75
CA THR A 120 -0.50 -12.11 -7.80
C THR A 120 -0.14 -12.44 -6.35
N LYS A 121 -0.01 -13.74 -6.03
CA LYS A 121 0.40 -14.18 -4.69
C LYS A 121 1.79 -13.65 -4.33
N ALA A 122 2.76 -13.77 -5.24
CA ALA A 122 4.12 -13.29 -5.04
C ALA A 122 4.16 -11.77 -4.83
N ARG A 123 3.38 -10.99 -5.61
CA ARG A 123 3.27 -9.54 -5.46
C ARG A 123 2.67 -9.15 -4.11
N CYS A 124 1.59 -9.80 -3.69
CA CYS A 124 0.99 -9.60 -2.37
C CYS A 124 1.94 -9.96 -1.21
N GLN A 125 2.93 -10.83 -1.44
CA GLN A 125 3.93 -11.20 -0.45
C GLN A 125 5.22 -10.37 -0.53
N SER A 126 5.30 -9.40 -1.44
CA SER A 126 6.50 -8.58 -1.65
C SER A 126 6.35 -7.21 -0.96
N PRO A 127 7.12 -6.92 0.10
CA PRO A 127 7.01 -5.64 0.79
C PRO A 127 7.55 -4.50 -0.06
N VAL A 128 6.72 -3.48 -0.27
CA VAL A 128 7.14 -2.22 -0.91
C VAL A 128 7.17 -1.13 0.17
N ASN A 129 8.36 -0.73 0.57
CA ASN A 129 8.58 0.16 1.72
C ASN A 129 7.85 1.50 1.60
N VAL A 130 7.63 2.01 0.38
CA VAL A 130 6.92 3.28 0.15
C VAL A 130 5.46 3.24 0.61
N PHE A 131 4.82 2.06 0.61
CA PHE A 131 3.45 1.91 1.10
C PHE A 131 3.35 1.70 2.62
N ASN A 132 4.50 1.62 3.30
CA ASN A 132 4.58 1.39 4.73
C ASN A 132 5.12 2.63 5.44
N CYS A 133 4.54 2.96 6.60
CA CYS A 133 5.08 4.01 7.46
C CYS A 133 5.88 3.36 8.60
N PRO A 134 7.21 3.57 8.71
CA PRO A 134 8.03 2.93 9.73
C PRO A 134 7.71 3.38 11.17
N SER A 135 7.11 4.56 11.36
CA SER A 135 6.54 4.97 12.66
C SER A 135 5.33 4.14 13.07
N ARG A 136 4.69 3.49 12.09
CA ARG A 136 3.48 2.71 12.29
C ARG A 136 3.78 1.23 12.43
N ARG A 137 4.47 0.61 11.47
CA ARG A 137 4.80 -0.82 11.53
C ARG A 137 5.94 -1.18 10.58
N PRO A 138 6.63 -2.32 10.77
CA PRO A 138 7.62 -2.79 9.80
C PRO A 138 6.97 -3.27 8.49
N ALA A 139 7.64 -3.05 7.37
CA ALA A 139 7.24 -3.62 6.08
C ALA A 139 7.53 -5.14 6.06
N LYS A 140 6.56 -5.94 6.51
CA LYS A 140 6.63 -7.41 6.53
C LYS A 140 5.30 -8.05 6.12
N LEU A 141 5.29 -9.37 6.03
CA LEU A 141 4.08 -10.16 5.88
C LEU A 141 3.22 -10.11 7.15
N TYR A 142 1.92 -9.99 6.95
CA TYR A 142 0.92 -10.05 8.00
C TYR A 142 -0.13 -11.08 7.65
N TYR A 143 -0.62 -11.79 8.67
CA TYR A 143 -1.76 -12.66 8.52
C TYR A 143 -3.00 -11.87 8.09
N MET A 144 -3.79 -12.45 7.17
CA MET A 144 -5.06 -11.92 6.70
C MET A 144 -6.23 -12.69 7.33
N ARG A 145 -7.04 -11.99 8.13
CA ARG A 145 -8.20 -12.56 8.83
C ARG A 145 -9.36 -12.89 7.90
N ASP A 146 -9.61 -12.03 6.91
CA ASP A 146 -10.61 -12.29 5.90
C ASP A 146 -10.02 -13.21 4.84
N TYR A 147 -10.45 -14.48 4.91
CA TYR A 147 -10.24 -15.48 3.87
C TYR A 147 -10.60 -14.87 2.53
N GLY A 148 -9.60 -14.69 1.67
CA GLY A 148 -9.85 -14.37 0.28
C GLY A 148 -10.75 -15.43 -0.32
N LYS A 149 -12.03 -15.10 -0.53
CA LYS A 149 -12.97 -15.89 -1.34
C LYS A 149 -12.63 -15.79 -2.84
N ASP A 150 -11.33 -15.77 -3.14
CA ASP A 150 -10.76 -15.78 -4.47
C ASP A 150 -10.31 -17.22 -4.81
N CYS A 151 -9.89 -17.43 -6.06
CA CYS A 151 -9.37 -18.70 -6.57
C CYS A 151 -8.14 -19.24 -5.78
N ASP A 152 -7.52 -18.43 -4.91
CA ASP A 152 -6.51 -18.85 -3.92
C ASP A 152 -6.70 -18.14 -2.59
N ALA A 153 -6.94 -18.91 -1.54
CA ALA A 153 -6.84 -18.41 -0.18
C ALA A 153 -5.39 -18.00 0.12
N MET A 154 -5.18 -16.71 0.38
CA MET A 154 -3.92 -16.18 0.86
C MET A 154 -3.99 -16.02 2.38
N THR A 155 -3.06 -16.66 3.10
CA THR A 155 -2.97 -16.56 4.56
C THR A 155 -2.18 -15.34 5.00
N GLU A 156 -1.27 -14.84 4.16
CA GLU A 156 -0.39 -13.73 4.47
C GLU A 156 -0.23 -12.77 3.28
N CYS A 157 -0.20 -11.48 3.57
CA CYS A 157 0.03 -10.41 2.60
C CYS A 157 0.69 -9.22 3.30
N VAL A 158 1.37 -8.39 2.51
CA VAL A 158 1.84 -7.09 2.95
C VAL A 158 0.65 -6.14 3.12
N LYS A 159 0.78 -5.18 4.03
CA LYS A 159 -0.29 -4.22 4.31
C LYS A 159 0.20 -2.81 4.01
N GLY A 160 -0.69 -1.95 3.52
CA GLY A 160 -0.43 -0.53 3.27
C GLY A 160 -0.92 0.39 4.41
N ASP A 161 -0.18 1.48 4.63
CA ASP A 161 -0.45 2.49 5.67
C ASP A 161 -1.07 3.78 5.13
N TYR A 162 -1.25 3.85 3.83
CA TYR A 162 -1.80 5.00 3.13
C TYR A 162 -3.05 4.59 2.36
N ALA A 163 -3.90 5.58 2.09
CA ALA A 163 -5.13 5.41 1.32
C ALA A 163 -5.26 6.54 0.31
N ALA A 164 -5.74 6.22 -0.89
CA ALA A 164 -6.16 7.19 -1.88
C ALA A 164 -7.60 7.65 -1.60
N SER A 165 -7.91 8.87 -2.04
CA SER A 165 -9.21 9.51 -1.87
C SER A 165 -10.20 9.02 -2.92
N PHE A 166 -11.19 8.26 -2.46
CA PHE A 166 -12.36 7.83 -3.25
C PHE A 166 -13.45 8.93 -3.34
N GLY A 167 -13.31 9.99 -2.55
CA GLY A 167 -14.33 11.02 -2.42
C GLY A 167 -15.41 10.64 -1.41
N SER A 168 -16.55 11.33 -1.47
CA SER A 168 -17.67 11.17 -0.53
C SER A 168 -18.78 10.27 -1.05
N ASN A 169 -18.83 9.97 -2.34
CA ASN A 169 -19.86 9.12 -2.90
C ASN A 169 -19.40 7.66 -2.96
N THR A 170 -19.95 6.83 -2.08
CA THR A 170 -19.67 5.38 -2.01
C THR A 170 -20.63 4.52 -2.82
N ASN A 171 -21.56 5.13 -3.57
CA ASN A 171 -22.49 4.40 -4.44
C ASN A 171 -21.71 3.72 -5.57
N GLY A 172 -21.40 2.43 -5.40
CA GLY A 172 -20.66 1.66 -6.38
C GLY A 172 -19.60 0.71 -5.82
N PHE A 173 -19.27 0.82 -4.51
CA PHE A 173 -18.18 0.08 -3.83
C PHE A 173 -18.25 -1.46 -3.90
N ASN A 174 -19.22 -2.04 -4.61
CA ASN A 174 -19.36 -3.47 -4.82
C ASN A 174 -19.90 -3.84 -6.23
N ASN A 175 -20.13 -2.90 -7.16
CA ASN A 175 -20.79 -3.19 -8.44
C ASN A 175 -19.87 -3.85 -9.50
N GLY A 176 -19.01 -4.77 -9.04
CA GLY A 176 -18.20 -5.64 -9.90
C GLY A 176 -19.02 -6.72 -10.56
N ALA A 177 -18.53 -7.11 -11.75
CA ALA A 177 -19.04 -8.16 -12.64
C ALA A 177 -20.19 -8.99 -12.07
N ASN A 178 -21.42 -8.58 -12.40
CA ASN A 178 -22.64 -9.35 -12.24
C ASN A 178 -22.78 -10.10 -10.89
N GLN A 179 -23.20 -9.37 -9.84
CA GLN A 179 -23.67 -9.97 -8.59
C GLN A 179 -24.93 -10.87 -8.74
N SER A 180 -25.49 -11.05 -9.95
CA SER A 180 -26.91 -11.40 -10.10
C SER A 180 -27.25 -12.87 -10.38
N THR A 181 -26.33 -13.86 -10.43
CA THR A 181 -26.78 -15.26 -10.65
C THR A 181 -26.04 -16.37 -9.91
N ASN A 182 -25.13 -16.10 -8.96
CA ASN A 182 -24.71 -17.16 -8.05
C ASN A 182 -24.14 -16.60 -6.76
N SER A 183 -24.65 -17.06 -5.63
CA SER A 183 -24.14 -16.82 -4.26
C SER A 183 -22.71 -17.35 -4.03
N ASN A 184 -22.02 -17.78 -5.09
CA ASN A 184 -20.65 -18.23 -5.08
C ASN A 184 -19.78 -17.07 -5.57
N TRP A 185 -19.23 -16.36 -4.59
CA TRP A 185 -18.27 -15.25 -4.64
C TRP A 185 -16.96 -15.55 -5.39
N SER A 186 -16.91 -16.62 -6.19
CA SER A 186 -15.71 -17.22 -6.78
C SER A 186 -15.32 -16.68 -8.15
N ASN A 187 -15.96 -15.61 -8.62
CA ASN A 187 -15.68 -15.10 -9.96
C ASN A 187 -14.77 -13.88 -9.91
N SER A 188 -13.46 -14.14 -9.79
CA SER A 188 -12.43 -13.19 -10.17
C SER A 188 -12.66 -12.74 -11.63
N LEU A 189 -11.91 -11.75 -12.11
CA LEU A 189 -11.91 -11.41 -13.53
C LEU A 189 -11.76 -12.66 -14.45
N ALA A 190 -11.18 -13.74 -13.92
CA ALA A 190 -11.06 -15.06 -14.52
C ALA A 190 -12.37 -15.78 -14.84
N CYS A 191 -13.43 -15.55 -14.06
CA CYS A 191 -14.67 -16.32 -14.15
C CYS A 191 -15.89 -15.45 -14.42
N ALA A 192 -15.71 -14.12 -14.46
CA ALA A 192 -16.74 -13.18 -14.89
C ALA A 192 -16.94 -13.27 -16.42
N LYS A 193 -17.97 -14.00 -16.86
CA LYS A 193 -18.31 -14.15 -18.29
C LYS A 193 -18.78 -12.85 -18.97
N ASN A 194 -19.36 -11.93 -18.20
CA ASN A 194 -19.88 -10.66 -18.70
C ASN A 194 -19.35 -9.49 -17.86
N ARG A 195 -18.73 -8.54 -18.56
CA ARG A 195 -18.10 -7.35 -18.00
C ARG A 195 -19.02 -6.14 -18.21
N THR A 196 -20.03 -6.00 -17.35
CA THR A 196 -20.95 -4.84 -17.36
C THR A 196 -20.85 -4.10 -16.03
N TRP A 197 -20.54 -2.80 -16.10
CA TRP A 197 -20.32 -1.96 -14.93
C TRP A 197 -21.31 -0.80 -14.92
N ALA A 198 -21.84 -0.47 -13.75
CA ALA A 198 -22.54 0.78 -13.56
C ALA A 198 -21.54 1.94 -13.62
N ASP A 199 -21.92 3.05 -14.26
CA ASP A 199 -21.10 4.27 -14.29
C ASP A 199 -20.80 4.72 -12.85
N PRO A 200 -19.54 4.70 -12.41
CA PRO A 200 -19.19 5.05 -11.04
C PRO A 200 -19.48 6.54 -10.83
N LYS A 201 -20.50 6.87 -10.02
CA LYS A 201 -20.79 8.25 -9.60
C LYS A 201 -19.79 8.75 -8.56
N ALA A 202 -18.49 8.50 -8.72
CA ALA A 202 -17.49 8.90 -7.75
C ALA A 202 -17.11 10.38 -7.91
N ASN A 203 -16.70 11.00 -6.81
CA ASN A 203 -16.25 12.40 -6.77
C ASN A 203 -14.87 12.56 -6.11
N GLY A 204 -14.12 11.45 -5.97
CA GLY A 204 -12.72 11.45 -5.56
C GLY A 204 -11.77 11.42 -6.76
N VAL A 205 -10.47 11.37 -6.46
CA VAL A 205 -9.42 11.30 -7.48
C VAL A 205 -9.17 9.85 -7.93
N SER A 206 -9.33 8.89 -7.03
CA SER A 206 -9.08 7.46 -7.28
C SER A 206 -10.33 6.66 -6.91
N PHE A 207 -11.06 6.17 -7.92
CA PHE A 207 -12.36 5.54 -7.73
C PHE A 207 -12.50 4.20 -8.47
N ASP A 208 -13.60 3.50 -8.25
CA ASP A 208 -13.79 2.19 -8.87
C ASP A 208 -13.88 2.34 -10.39
N TYR A 209 -13.23 1.44 -11.13
CA TYR A 209 -13.21 1.45 -12.61
C TYR A 209 -12.53 2.67 -13.25
N GLY A 210 -11.90 3.56 -12.48
CA GLY A 210 -11.27 4.74 -13.05
C GLY A 210 -10.65 5.69 -12.05
N ALA A 211 -10.28 6.86 -12.57
CA ALA A 211 -9.71 7.93 -11.79
C ALA A 211 -9.97 9.25 -12.50
N ALA A 212 -9.89 10.33 -11.74
CA ALA A 212 -10.03 11.66 -12.30
C ALA A 212 -8.90 11.93 -13.29
N LYS A 213 -9.20 12.70 -14.33
CA LYS A 213 -8.21 13.37 -15.17
C LYS A 213 -7.82 14.69 -14.52
N ILE A 214 -6.62 15.19 -14.79
CA ILE A 214 -6.19 16.47 -14.22
C ILE A 214 -7.16 17.62 -14.54
N GLY A 215 -7.76 17.63 -15.73
CA GLY A 215 -8.73 18.64 -16.15
C GLY A 215 -10.12 18.51 -15.49
N GLU A 216 -10.41 17.39 -14.83
CA GLU A 216 -11.66 17.19 -14.09
C GLU A 216 -11.59 17.76 -12.66
N ILE A 217 -10.38 18.07 -12.18
CA ILE A 217 -10.11 18.68 -10.87
C ILE A 217 -10.22 20.21 -10.99
N ARG A 218 -11.46 20.71 -10.94
CA ARG A 218 -11.78 22.13 -11.20
C ARG A 218 -11.29 23.10 -10.13
N ASP A 219 -11.14 22.64 -8.89
CA ASP A 219 -10.61 23.38 -7.74
C ASP A 219 -9.07 23.40 -7.71
N GLY A 220 -8.42 22.67 -8.62
CA GLY A 220 -6.97 22.60 -8.77
C GLY A 220 -6.33 21.53 -7.89
N THR A 221 -5.29 20.87 -8.42
CA THR A 221 -4.60 19.74 -7.77
C THR A 221 -3.97 20.08 -6.42
N SER A 222 -3.68 21.36 -6.16
CA SER A 222 -3.18 21.83 -4.86
C SER A 222 -4.25 21.88 -3.76
N ASN A 223 -5.53 21.90 -4.12
CA ASN A 223 -6.66 21.94 -3.18
C ASN A 223 -7.35 20.58 -3.02
N THR A 224 -6.94 19.58 -3.80
CA THR A 224 -7.57 18.26 -3.84
C THR A 224 -6.74 17.22 -3.10
N TYR A 225 -7.38 16.52 -2.18
CA TYR A 225 -6.73 15.44 -1.44
C TYR A 225 -6.64 14.18 -2.30
N LEU A 226 -5.43 13.72 -2.60
CA LEU A 226 -5.16 12.54 -3.42
C LEU A 226 -4.88 11.29 -2.57
N ILE A 227 -3.83 11.31 -1.76
CA ILE A 227 -3.38 10.20 -0.92
C ILE A 227 -3.01 10.77 0.45
N GLY A 228 -3.31 10.03 1.50
CA GLY A 228 -2.68 10.27 2.79
C GLY A 228 -2.73 9.10 3.73
N GLU A 229 -2.41 9.35 4.98
CA GLU A 229 -2.32 8.30 5.99
C GLU A 229 -3.69 7.75 6.33
N LYS A 230 -3.82 6.42 6.25
CA LYS A 230 -5.04 5.72 6.62
C LYS A 230 -5.19 5.67 8.14
N TYR A 231 -6.38 5.99 8.64
CA TYR A 231 -6.76 5.65 10.01
C TYR A 231 -6.87 4.13 10.18
N LEU A 232 -6.19 3.60 11.19
CA LEU A 232 -6.22 2.18 11.55
C LEU A 232 -6.61 2.06 13.01
N VAL A 233 -7.47 1.08 13.31
CA VAL A 233 -7.89 0.80 14.68
C VAL A 233 -6.69 0.22 15.45
N PRO A 234 -6.18 0.88 16.52
CA PRO A 234 -5.00 0.42 17.25
C PRO A 234 -5.18 -0.97 17.92
N ALA A 235 -6.41 -1.39 18.19
CA ALA A 235 -6.69 -2.73 18.71
C ALA A 235 -6.41 -3.85 17.67
N ALA A 236 -6.49 -3.53 16.37
CA ALA A 236 -6.23 -4.46 15.26
C ALA A 236 -4.77 -4.40 14.76
N TYR A 237 -3.88 -3.76 15.52
CA TYR A 237 -2.52 -3.40 15.09
C TYR A 237 -1.51 -4.53 15.29
N GLU A 238 -1.65 -5.27 16.39
CA GLU A 238 -0.78 -6.42 16.73
C GLU A 238 -1.48 -7.76 16.54
N SER A 239 -2.80 -7.79 16.69
CA SER A 239 -3.57 -9.01 16.56
C SER A 239 -3.98 -9.25 15.11
N ALA A 240 -3.78 -10.48 14.67
CA ALA A 240 -4.40 -11.09 13.50
C ALA A 240 -5.93 -11.23 13.64
N ASN A 241 -6.60 -10.32 14.36
CA ASN A 241 -8.00 -10.42 14.76
C ASN A 241 -8.85 -9.28 14.22
#